data_AF-A0A133V7T5-F1
#
_entry.id   AF-A0A133V7T5-F1
#
_cell.length_a   1.000
_cell.length_b   1.000
_cell.length_c   1.000
_cell.angle_alpha   90.00
_cell.angle_beta   90.00
_cell.angle_gamma   90.00
#
_symmetry.space_group_name_H-M   'P 1'
#
loop_
_entity.id
_entity.type
_entity.pdbx_description
1 polymer ?
#
loop_
_entity_poly.entity_id
_entity_poly.type
_entity_poly.pdbx_seq_one_letter_code
_entity_poly.pdbx_strand_id
1 'polypeptide(L)'
;MKRRVQMSLDSGHVEELDGILRDVGIPRSTFVNMLIEDVNFVIKNIEDNPGYYVVERLITRLYSLGLIKYHDLVKTLGPERASEVSTIIRTVRKYKRWREQS
;
A
#
# COMPACT_ATOMS: atom_id res chain seq x y z
N MET A 1 -19.19 12.44 15.37
CA MET A 1 -17.96 12.47 16.19
C MET A 1 -16.93 11.52 15.59
N LYS A 2 -15.72 11.99 15.24
CA LYS A 2 -14.64 11.08 14.83
C LYS A 2 -14.05 10.43 16.08
N ARG A 3 -14.14 9.11 16.23
CA ARG A 3 -13.48 8.35 17.31
C ARG A 3 -11.96 8.47 17.11
N ARG A 4 -11.23 9.02 18.09
CA ARG A 4 -9.77 8.87 18.16
C ARG A 4 -9.47 7.54 18.82
N VAL A 5 -8.82 6.65 18.08
CA VAL A 5 -8.29 5.39 18.60
C VAL A 5 -6.79 5.62 18.82
N GLN A 6 -6.30 5.39 20.04
CA GLN A 6 -4.88 5.43 20.35
C GLN A 6 -4.37 3.99 20.37
N MET A 7 -3.42 3.68 19.50
CA MET A 7 -2.74 2.38 19.45
C MET A 7 -1.30 2.58 19.92
N SER A 8 -0.83 1.71 20.83
CA SER A 8 0.56 1.65 21.23
C SER A 8 1.29 0.70 20.29
N LEU A 9 2.22 1.22 19.50
CA LEU A 9 3.14 0.45 18.67
C LEU A 9 4.55 0.62 19.23
N ASP A 10 5.41 -0.36 18.97
CA ASP A 10 6.83 -0.27 19.32
C ASP A 10 7.44 1.01 18.73
N SER A 11 8.03 1.85 19.60
CA SER A 11 8.54 3.16 19.21
C SER A 11 9.67 3.09 18.18
N GLY A 12 10.49 2.03 18.20
CA GLY A 12 11.59 1.87 17.25
C GLY A 12 11.09 1.62 15.83
N HIS A 13 10.10 0.73 15.68
CA HIS A 13 9.49 0.45 14.36
C HIS A 13 8.70 1.66 13.83
N VAL A 14 8.09 2.44 14.73
CA VAL A 14 7.38 3.66 14.33
C VAL A 14 8.34 4.73 13.81
N GLU A 15 9.50 4.91 14.45
CA GLU A 15 10.52 5.84 13.99
C GLU A 15 11.11 5.46 12.63
N GLU A 16 11.39 4.17 12.42
CA GLU A 16 11.86 3.66 11.13
C GLU A 16 10.82 3.92 10.02
N LEU A 17 9.55 3.60 10.29
CA LEU A 17 8.46 3.85 9.36
C LEU A 17 8.31 5.36 9.07
N ASP A 18 8.38 6.22 10.08
CA ASP A 18 8.28 7.67 9.91
C ASP A 18 9.45 8.22 9.07
N GLY A 19 10.65 7.63 9.17
CA GLY A 19 11.78 7.94 8.29
C GLY A 19 11.48 7.59 6.83
N ILE A 20 11.07 6.35 6.60
CA ILE A 20 10.73 5.84 5.25
C ILE A 20 9.61 6.68 4.60
N LEU A 21 8.56 6.98 5.37
CA LEU A 21 7.40 7.75 4.87
C LEU A 21 7.77 9.20 4.55
N ARG A 22 8.73 9.78 5.28
CA ARG A 22 9.26 11.12 5.02
C ARG A 22 9.99 11.18 3.68
N ASP A 23 10.80 10.18 3.36
CA ASP A 23 11.56 10.11 2.11
C ASP A 23 10.64 10.06 0.88
N VAL A 24 9.48 9.43 1.00
CA VAL A 24 8.46 9.39 -0.07
C VAL A 24 7.42 10.52 0.02
N GLY A 25 7.55 11.43 0.98
CA GLY A 25 6.68 12.60 1.13
C GLY A 25 5.25 12.30 1.57
N ILE A 26 5.03 11.20 2.32
CA ILE A 26 3.69 10.76 2.73
C ILE A 26 3.53 10.93 4.25
N PRO A 27 2.52 11.68 4.73
CA PRO A 27 2.23 11.74 6.16
C PRO A 27 1.78 10.38 6.70
N ARG A 28 2.25 10.00 7.91
CA ARG A 28 1.86 8.75 8.58
C ARG A 28 0.34 8.56 8.67
N SER A 29 -0.41 9.62 8.99
CA SER A 29 -1.88 9.54 9.06
C SER A 29 -2.50 9.17 7.70
N THR A 30 -1.99 9.75 6.61
CA THR A 30 -2.41 9.41 5.24
C THR A 30 -2.08 7.96 4.92
N PHE A 31 -0.87 7.50 5.26
CA PHE A 31 -0.45 6.11 5.08
C PHE A 31 -1.37 5.13 5.83
N VAL A 32 -1.59 5.35 7.12
CA VAL A 32 -2.47 4.51 7.95
C VAL A 32 -3.91 4.49 7.42
N ASN A 33 -4.44 5.65 7.01
CA ASN A 33 -5.77 5.71 6.40
C ASN A 33 -5.86 4.88 5.13
N MET A 34 -4.85 4.94 4.24
CA MET A 34 -4.81 4.10 3.05
C MET A 34 -4.83 2.60 3.40
N LEU A 35 -4.08 2.17 4.43
CA LEU A 35 -4.09 0.77 4.86
C LEU A 35 -5.46 0.35 5.39
N ILE A 36 -6.09 1.20 6.21
CA ILE A 36 -7.44 0.93 6.76
C ILE A 36 -8.48 0.85 5.63
N GLU A 37 -8.39 1.73 4.63
CA GLU A 37 -9.26 1.69 3.45
C GLU A 37 -9.07 0.41 2.64
N ASP A 38 -7.82 -0.02 2.43
CA ASP A 38 -7.50 -1.26 1.73
C ASP A 38 -8.06 -2.49 2.47
N VAL A 39 -7.88 -2.57 3.79
CA VAL A 39 -8.43 -3.65 4.62
C VAL A 39 -9.96 -3.66 4.59
N ASN A 40 -10.59 -2.50 4.79
CA ASN A 40 -12.05 -2.37 4.76
C ASN A 40 -12.62 -2.74 3.38
N PHE A 41 -11.94 -2.37 2.30
CA PHE A 41 -12.36 -2.74 0.96
C PHE A 41 -12.39 -4.26 0.80
N VAL A 42 -11.32 -4.95 1.21
CA VAL A 42 -11.26 -6.41 1.10
C VAL A 42 -12.34 -7.08 1.94
N ILE A 43 -12.45 -6.72 3.22
CA ILE A 43 -13.44 -7.32 4.14
C ILE A 43 -14.87 -7.12 3.63
N LYS A 44 -15.17 -5.99 2.98
CA LYS A 44 -16.53 -5.69 2.49
C LYS A 44 -16.89 -6.33 1.15
N ASN A 45 -15.89 -6.67 0.32
CA ASN A 45 -16.14 -7.02 -1.08
C ASN A 45 -15.59 -8.39 -1.48
N ILE A 46 -14.83 -9.06 -0.61
CA ILE A 46 -14.22 -10.36 -0.90
C ILE A 46 -14.62 -11.34 0.19
N GLU A 47 -15.48 -12.28 -0.17
CA GLU A 47 -15.94 -13.35 0.72
C GLU A 47 -14.94 -14.51 0.75
N ASP A 48 -14.31 -14.82 -0.40
CA ASP A 48 -13.37 -15.92 -0.54
C ASP A 48 -11.94 -15.53 -0.14
N ASN A 49 -11.45 -16.13 0.94
CA ASN A 49 -10.09 -15.96 1.44
C ASN A 49 -9.65 -14.48 1.60
N PRO A 50 -10.39 -13.67 2.40
CA PRO A 50 -10.10 -12.24 2.56
C PRO A 50 -8.69 -11.98 3.12
N GLY A 51 -8.12 -12.91 3.89
CA GLY A 51 -6.78 -12.78 4.43
C GLY A 51 -5.70 -12.66 3.35
N TYR A 52 -5.75 -13.52 2.32
CA TYR A 52 -4.84 -13.43 1.18
C TYR A 52 -4.94 -12.07 0.48
N TYR A 53 -6.17 -11.61 0.20
CA TYR A 53 -6.38 -10.36 -0.52
C TYR A 53 -6.05 -9.12 0.31
N VAL A 54 -6.14 -9.18 1.64
CA VAL A 54 -5.61 -8.13 2.53
C VAL A 54 -4.10 -8.02 2.33
N VAL A 55 -3.37 -9.13 2.42
CA VAL A 55 -1.91 -9.13 2.23
C VAL A 55 -1.55 -8.63 0.82
N GLU A 56 -2.25 -9.11 -0.21
CA GLU A 56 -2.03 -8.67 -1.59
C GLU A 56 -2.26 -7.16 -1.77
N ARG A 57 -3.33 -6.61 -1.19
CA ARG A 57 -3.61 -5.18 -1.20
C ARG A 57 -2.53 -4.37 -0.50
N LEU A 58 -2.09 -4.80 0.68
CA LEU A 58 -1.07 -4.11 1.46
C LEU A 58 0.28 -4.12 0.74
N ILE A 59 0.73 -5.27 0.22
CA ILE A 59 2.02 -5.35 -0.50
C ILE A 59 1.98 -4.54 -1.80
N THR A 60 0.84 -4.56 -2.50
CA THR A 60 0.60 -3.75 -3.71
C THR A 60 0.67 -2.25 -3.38
N ARG A 61 0.10 -1.82 -2.25
CA ARG A 61 0.18 -0.44 -1.77
C ARG A 61 1.63 -0.03 -1.55
N LEU A 62 2.40 -0.81 -0.81
CA LEU A 62 3.81 -0.52 -0.53
C LEU A 62 4.62 -0.35 -1.82
N TYR A 63 4.41 -1.24 -2.79
CA TYR A 63 5.07 -1.14 -4.10
C TYR A 63 4.61 0.11 -4.89
N SER A 64 3.32 0.43 -4.84
CA SER A 64 2.76 1.62 -5.49
C SER A 64 3.31 2.94 -4.93
N LEU A 65 3.73 2.93 -3.67
CA LEU A 65 4.37 4.05 -2.98
C LEU A 65 5.90 4.06 -3.14
N GLY A 66 6.49 3.02 -3.75
CA GLY A 66 7.94 2.89 -3.89
C GLY A 66 8.66 2.43 -2.62
N LEU A 67 7.91 1.96 -1.61
CA LEU A 67 8.45 1.50 -0.33
C LEU A 67 9.10 0.13 -0.40
N ILE A 68 8.69 -0.68 -1.36
CA ILE A 68 9.33 -1.96 -1.68
C ILE A 68 9.66 -2.02 -3.17
N LYS A 69 10.59 -2.90 -3.54
CA LYS A 69 11.02 -3.08 -4.93
C LYS A 69 10.26 -4.25 -5.56
N TYR A 70 10.31 -4.33 -6.89
CA TYR A 70 9.64 -5.41 -7.63
C TYR A 70 10.04 -6.81 -7.16
N HIS A 71 11.29 -7.01 -6.75
CA HIS A 71 11.75 -8.30 -6.24
C HIS A 71 11.05 -8.74 -4.94
N ASP A 72 10.63 -7.80 -4.08
CA ASP A 72 9.90 -8.09 -2.85
C ASP A 72 8.45 -8.49 -3.17
N LEU A 73 7.89 -7.86 -4.21
CA LEU A 73 6.57 -8.21 -4.74
C LEU A 73 6.56 -9.63 -5.30
N VAL A 74 7.58 -10.00 -6.09
CA VAL A 74 7.74 -11.36 -6.66
C VAL A 74 7.89 -12.41 -5.56
N LYS A 75 8.67 -12.14 -4.52
CA LYS A 75 8.84 -13.07 -3.38
C LYS A 75 7.52 -13.34 -2.65
N THR A 76 6.62 -12.36 -2.61
CA THR A 76 5.37 -12.46 -1.83
C THR A 76 4.21 -13.00 -2.66
N LEU A 77 4.06 -12.54 -3.90
CA LEU A 77 2.90 -12.85 -4.76
C LEU A 77 3.20 -13.87 -5.85
N GLY A 78 4.47 -14.23 -6.05
CA GLY A 78 4.91 -14.97 -7.22
C GLY A 78 5.07 -14.08 -8.46
N PRO A 79 5.78 -14.59 -9.49
CA PRO A 79 6.20 -13.78 -10.64
C PRO A 79 5.04 -13.30 -11.52
N GLU A 80 4.03 -14.15 -11.73
CA GLU A 80 2.87 -13.84 -12.59
C GLU A 80 2.05 -12.69 -11.98
N ARG A 81 1.62 -12.85 -10.73
CA ARG A 81 0.81 -11.83 -10.04
C ARG A 81 1.57 -10.53 -9.82
N ALA A 82 2.88 -10.61 -9.50
CA ALA A 82 3.71 -9.42 -9.39
C ALA A 82 3.81 -8.63 -10.71
N SER A 83 3.89 -9.33 -11.86
CA SER A 83 3.93 -8.72 -13.18
C SER A 83 2.64 -7.98 -13.52
N GLU A 84 1.48 -8.59 -13.21
CA GLU A 84 0.16 -7.97 -13.40
C GLU A 84 0.03 -6.67 -12.59
N VAL A 85 0.30 -6.77 -11.27
CA VAL A 85 0.26 -5.63 -10.36
C VAL A 85 1.20 -4.50 -10.82
N SER A 86 2.42 -4.86 -11.21
CA SER A 86 3.42 -3.89 -11.69
C SER A 86 2.97 -3.18 -12.96
N THR A 87 2.34 -3.93 -13.87
CA THR A 87 1.79 -3.37 -15.12
C THR A 87 0.66 -2.40 -14.84
N ILE A 88 -0.28 -2.75 -13.97
CA ILE A 88 -1.40 -1.87 -13.57
C ILE A 88 -0.87 -0.56 -12.99
N ILE A 89 0.04 -0.64 -12.01
CA ILE A 89 0.62 0.54 -11.35
C ILE A 89 1.37 1.43 -12.35
N ARG A 90 2.17 0.84 -13.24
CA ARG A 90 2.89 1.59 -14.27
C ARG A 90 1.94 2.32 -15.22
N THR A 91 0.85 1.67 -15.62
CA THR A 91 -0.18 2.27 -16.49
C THR A 91 -0.86 3.45 -15.80
N VAL A 92 -1.26 3.30 -14.53
CA VAL A 92 -1.87 4.39 -13.74
C VAL A 92 -0.90 5.57 -13.59
N ARG A 93 0.37 5.31 -13.27
CA ARG A 93 1.41 6.35 -13.17
C ARG A 93 1.63 7.07 -14.51
N LYS A 94 1.63 6.34 -15.64
CA LYS A 94 1.75 6.93 -16.97
C LYS A 94 0.57 7.85 -17.28
N TYR A 95 -0.66 7.40 -17.01
CA TYR A 95 -1.86 8.19 -17.21
C TYR A 95 -1.89 9.46 -16.37
N LYS A 96 -1.52 9.36 -15.08
CA LYS A 96 -1.44 10.53 -14.18
C LYS A 96 -0.47 11.59 -14.71
N ARG A 97 0.74 11.19 -15.13
CA ARG A 97 1.73 12.10 -15.72
C ARG A 97 1.22 12.77 -17.00
N TRP A 98 0.56 12.03 -17.88
CA TRP A 98 -0.02 12.58 -19.11
C TRP A 98 -1.07 13.66 -18.81
N ARG A 99 -1.95 13.42 -17.82
CA ARG A 99 -2.96 14.39 -17.35
C ARG A 99 -2.37 15.65 -16.71
N GLU A 100 -1.19 15.57 -16.10
CA GLU A 100 -0.51 16.73 -15.52
C GLU A 100 0.26 17.55 -16.57
N GLN A 101 0.47 16.98 -17.76
CA GLN A 101 1.20 17.60 -18.88
C GLN A 101 0.28 18.14 -19.99
N SER A 102 -1.02 17.85 -19.95
CA SER A 102 -2.04 18.30 -20.91
C SER A 102 -2.90 19.40 -20.30
#